data_AF-A0A076LP40-F1
#
_entry.id   AF-A0A076LP40-F1
#
_cell.length_a   1.000
_cell.length_b   1.000
_cell.length_c   1.000
_cell.angle_alpha   90.00
_cell.angle_beta   90.00
_cell.angle_gamma   90.00
#
_symmetry.space_group_name_H-M   'P 1'
#
loop_
_entity.id
_entity.type
_entity.pdbx_description
1 polymer ?
#
loop_
_entity_poly.entity_id
_entity_poly.type
_entity_poly.pdbx_seq_one_letter_code
_entity_poly.pdbx_strand_id
1 'polypeptide(L)'
;MKRIYHSFSDIKGNMNEAVDYMNDDTLTKRNNNDDNFSSSTTKGQFAPGVMTEGRFLLLIEISSIHSEKVIAALKEHLVLGYTRREVCERNNVSAGYLSLSLTKLLRIENAATSLSTHCK
;
A
#
# COMPACT_ATOMS: atom_id res chain seq x y z
N MET A 1 11.79 -10.28 13.49
CA MET A 1 10.35 -10.52 13.22
C MET A 1 9.38 -10.02 14.31
N LYS A 2 9.76 -9.81 15.59
CA LYS A 2 8.81 -9.35 16.64
C LYS A 2 8.51 -7.83 16.70
N ARG A 3 9.13 -6.98 15.87
CA ARG A 3 9.05 -5.52 16.02
C ARG A 3 7.79 -4.86 15.42
N ILE A 4 7.20 -5.43 14.37
CA ILE A 4 6.08 -4.79 13.67
C ILE A 4 4.74 -5.10 14.35
N TYR A 5 4.57 -6.30 14.92
CA TYR A 5 3.32 -6.69 15.59
C TYR A 5 3.10 -6.01 16.95
N HIS A 6 4.16 -5.64 17.68
CA HIS A 6 4.01 -4.95 18.96
C HIS A 6 3.51 -3.50 18.81
N SER A 7 3.71 -2.85 17.66
CA SER A 7 3.27 -1.46 17.45
C SER A 7 1.75 -1.31 17.26
N PHE A 8 1.03 -2.41 16.98
CA PHE A 8 -0.42 -2.35 16.72
C PHE A 8 -1.29 -2.26 17.99
N SER A 9 -0.72 -2.44 19.19
CA SER A 9 -1.50 -2.44 20.44
C SER A 9 -1.60 -1.07 21.15
N ASP A 10 -0.86 -0.05 20.71
CA ASP A 10 -0.64 1.16 21.52
C ASP A 10 -1.24 2.48 20.98
N ILE A 11 -2.10 2.47 19.95
CA ILE A 11 -2.70 3.71 19.43
C ILE A 11 -4.18 3.81 19.83
N LYS A 12 -4.41 4.07 21.12
CA LYS A 12 -5.53 4.88 21.61
C LYS A 12 -4.93 6.11 22.29
N GLY A 13 -4.80 7.20 21.55
CA GLY A 13 -4.16 8.43 22.03
C GLY A 13 -4.59 9.65 21.20
N ASN A 14 -5.68 10.25 21.65
CA ASN A 14 -6.16 11.63 21.54
C ASN A 14 -5.73 12.52 20.35
N MET A 15 -6.73 13.02 19.61
CA MET A 15 -6.62 14.16 18.72
C MET A 15 -6.51 15.45 19.54
N ASN A 16 -5.52 16.29 19.23
CA ASN A 16 -5.45 17.76 19.29
C ASN A 16 -3.96 18.16 19.41
N GLU A 17 -3.58 19.26 18.74
CA GLU A 17 -2.29 19.98 18.89
C GLU A 17 -1.19 19.67 17.85
N ALA A 18 -1.25 20.37 16.71
CA ALA A 18 -0.11 20.97 16.01
C ALA A 18 -0.64 21.82 14.83
N VAL A 19 -1.37 22.88 15.18
CA VAL A 19 -1.66 24.00 14.28
C VAL A 19 -0.67 25.09 14.67
N ASP A 20 0.42 25.20 13.91
CA ASP A 20 1.38 26.32 13.81
C ASP A 20 2.77 25.74 13.57
N TYR A 21 3.27 25.79 12.34
CA TYR A 21 4.68 26.06 12.03
C TYR A 21 4.79 26.45 10.54
N MET A 22 4.78 27.77 10.32
CA MET A 22 5.44 28.57 9.27
C MET A 22 4.99 28.45 7.79
N ASN A 23 4.25 29.50 7.38
CA ASN A 23 4.37 30.16 6.08
C ASN A 23 5.82 30.53 5.76
N ASP A 24 6.31 30.20 4.57
CA ASP A 24 7.25 31.04 3.81
C ASP A 24 7.08 30.79 2.30
N ASP A 25 6.99 31.87 1.54
CA ASP A 25 6.69 31.92 0.11
C ASP A 25 7.91 31.51 -0.72
N THR A 26 7.83 30.39 -1.46
CA THR A 26 8.57 30.28 -2.74
C THR A 26 7.74 29.53 -3.79
N LEU A 27 7.31 30.28 -4.79
CA LEU A 27 6.84 29.78 -6.08
C LEU A 27 7.86 28.81 -6.70
N THR A 28 7.47 27.55 -6.87
CA THR A 28 7.89 26.77 -8.03
C THR A 28 6.65 26.23 -8.72
N LYS A 29 6.15 26.99 -9.70
CA LYS A 29 5.30 26.47 -10.78
C LYS A 29 6.07 25.33 -11.46
N ARG A 30 5.70 24.08 -11.17
CA ARG A 30 5.90 22.96 -12.11
C ARG A 30 4.53 22.53 -12.61
N ASN A 31 4.13 23.16 -13.71
CA ASN A 31 3.25 22.52 -14.68
C ASN A 31 4.01 21.31 -15.23
N ASN A 32 3.50 20.12 -14.97
CA ASN A 32 3.78 18.94 -15.78
C ASN A 32 2.42 18.27 -16.06
N ASN A 33 1.69 18.85 -17.01
CA ASN A 33 0.82 18.04 -17.84
C ASN A 33 1.74 17.33 -18.83
N ASP A 34 2.25 16.18 -18.42
CA ASP A 34 2.69 15.14 -19.33
C ASP A 34 1.98 13.86 -18.89
N ASP A 35 0.83 13.68 -19.52
CA ASP A 35 0.01 12.48 -19.51
C ASP A 35 0.84 11.30 -20.04
N ASN A 36 1.32 10.43 -19.15
CA ASN A 36 1.62 9.04 -19.46
C ASN A 36 1.91 8.18 -18.21
N PHE A 37 0.99 8.13 -17.24
CA PHE A 37 0.82 6.87 -16.51
C PHE A 37 0.01 5.95 -17.42
N SER A 38 0.72 5.33 -18.38
CA SER A 38 0.14 4.38 -19.32
C SER A 38 -0.54 3.26 -18.52
N SER A 39 -1.84 3.43 -18.39
CA SER A 39 -2.79 2.43 -17.96
C SER A 39 -2.91 1.41 -19.08
N SER A 40 -1.90 0.55 -19.22
CA SER A 40 -1.99 -0.64 -20.07
C SER A 40 -2.44 -1.82 -19.22
N THR A 41 -3.77 -2.00 -19.15
CA THR A 41 -4.46 -3.30 -19.15
C THR A 41 -3.71 -4.46 -18.46
N THR A 42 -3.59 -4.43 -17.13
CA THR A 42 -2.91 -5.50 -16.38
C THR A 42 -3.87 -6.65 -16.09
N LYS A 43 -3.85 -7.68 -16.94
CA LYS A 43 -4.30 -9.03 -16.54
C LYS A 43 -3.49 -9.43 -15.29
N GLY A 44 -4.17 -9.57 -14.15
CA GLY A 44 -3.55 -9.99 -12.87
C GLY A 44 -3.67 -9.03 -11.69
N GLN A 45 -4.45 -7.95 -11.77
CA GLN A 45 -4.68 -7.11 -10.59
C GLN A 45 -5.41 -7.88 -9.48
N PHE A 46 -4.98 -7.66 -8.24
CA PHE A 46 -5.74 -8.10 -7.07
C PHE A 46 -7.12 -7.45 -7.07
N ALA A 47 -8.16 -8.26 -6.98
CA ALA A 47 -9.50 -7.78 -6.72
C ALA A 47 -9.62 -7.34 -5.24
N PRO A 48 -10.39 -6.27 -4.95
CA PRO A 48 -10.59 -5.80 -3.59
C PRO A 48 -11.28 -6.89 -2.73
N GLY A 49 -10.79 -7.11 -1.52
CA GLY A 49 -11.43 -7.96 -0.51
C GLY A 49 -11.36 -9.47 -0.76
N VAL A 50 -10.62 -9.92 -1.77
CA VAL A 50 -10.51 -11.34 -2.12
C VAL A 50 -9.39 -12.05 -1.33
N MET A 51 -8.50 -11.30 -0.67
CA MET A 51 -7.33 -11.86 0.01
C MET A 51 -7.59 -12.08 1.50
N THR A 52 -7.40 -13.31 1.98
CA THR A 52 -7.41 -13.62 3.43
C THR A 52 -6.28 -12.90 4.16
N GLU A 53 -6.49 -12.51 5.42
CA GLU A 53 -5.47 -11.83 6.23
C GLU A 53 -4.15 -12.62 6.34
N GLY A 54 -4.20 -13.94 6.58
CA GLY A 54 -2.99 -14.76 6.67
C GLY A 54 -2.14 -14.74 5.39
N ARG A 55 -2.78 -14.84 4.22
CA ARG A 55 -2.12 -14.71 2.91
C ARG A 55 -1.50 -13.33 2.72
N PHE A 56 -2.21 -12.27 3.10
CA PHE A 56 -1.71 -10.91 3.04
C PHE A 56 -0.46 -10.72 3.92
N LEU A 57 -0.51 -11.18 5.17
CA LEU A 57 0.61 -11.05 6.11
C LEU A 57 1.86 -11.76 5.60
N LEU A 58 1.72 -12.99 5.07
CA LEU A 58 2.83 -13.73 4.47
C LEU A 58 3.44 -12.99 3.29
N LEU A 59 2.62 -12.46 2.38
CA LEU A 59 3.11 -11.71 1.22
C LEU A 59 3.83 -10.41 1.64
N ILE A 60 3.34 -9.71 2.66
CA ILE A 60 4.02 -8.52 3.20
C ILE A 60 5.35 -8.91 3.83
N GLU A 61 5.39 -9.98 4.62
CA GLU A 61 6.59 -10.45 5.33
C GLU A 61 7.74 -10.82 4.38
N ILE A 62 7.43 -11.46 3.25
CA ILE A 62 8.43 -11.80 2.23
C ILE A 62 8.72 -10.65 1.25
N SER A 63 7.93 -9.58 1.29
CA SER A 63 8.16 -8.39 0.47
C SER A 63 9.15 -7.40 1.09
N SER A 64 9.74 -6.55 0.27
CA SER A 64 10.53 -5.39 0.72
C SER A 64 9.67 -4.13 0.98
N ILE A 65 8.40 -4.32 1.37
CA ILE A 65 7.48 -3.23 1.70
C ILE A 65 7.53 -2.99 3.20
N HIS A 66 8.02 -1.81 3.61
CA HIS A 66 8.20 -1.46 5.03
C HIS A 66 7.44 -0.20 5.46
N SER A 67 6.79 0.50 4.52
CA SER A 67 6.00 1.69 4.84
C SER A 67 4.69 1.29 5.49
N GLU A 68 4.51 1.66 6.76
CA GLU A 68 3.29 1.34 7.53
C GLU A 68 2.02 1.86 6.85
N LYS A 69 2.05 3.10 6.34
CA LYS A 69 0.92 3.70 5.60
C LYS A 69 0.53 2.87 4.37
N VAL A 70 1.51 2.37 3.63
CA VAL A 70 1.27 1.54 2.45
C VAL A 70 0.77 0.15 2.86
N ILE A 71 1.34 -0.45 3.90
CA ILE A 71 0.88 -1.74 4.42
C ILE A 71 -0.59 -1.63 4.86
N ALA A 72 -0.96 -0.57 5.57
CA ALA A 72 -2.34 -0.30 5.96
C ALA A 72 -3.25 -0.13 4.74
N ALA A 73 -2.86 0.70 3.76
CA ALA A 73 -3.63 0.89 2.53
C ALA A 73 -3.82 -0.42 1.72
N LEU A 74 -2.79 -1.25 1.64
CA LEU A 74 -2.86 -2.55 0.98
C LEU A 74 -3.77 -3.51 1.73
N LYS A 75 -3.73 -3.54 3.07
CA LYS A 75 -4.64 -4.36 3.88
C LYS A 75 -6.10 -3.94 3.66
N GLU A 76 -6.37 -2.64 3.72
CA GLU A 76 -7.71 -2.09 3.50
C GLU A 76 -8.24 -2.46 2.11
N HIS A 77 -7.39 -2.40 1.07
CA HIS A 77 -7.80 -2.74 -0.29
C HIS A 77 -7.98 -4.25 -0.49
N LEU A 78 -6.97 -5.05 -0.13
CA LEU A 78 -6.89 -6.47 -0.48
C LEU A 78 -7.70 -7.37 0.45
N VAL A 79 -7.77 -7.02 1.73
CA VAL A 79 -8.42 -7.82 2.77
C VAL A 79 -9.81 -7.26 3.11
N LEU A 80 -9.93 -5.95 3.31
CA LEU A 80 -11.20 -5.32 3.72
C LEU A 80 -12.08 -4.88 2.54
N GLY A 81 -11.56 -4.84 1.32
CA GLY A 81 -12.33 -4.58 0.12
C GLY A 81 -12.59 -3.12 -0.21
N TYR A 82 -11.91 -2.18 0.44
CA TYR A 82 -12.02 -0.76 0.09
C TYR A 82 -11.46 -0.49 -1.31
N THR A 83 -12.01 0.51 -1.99
CA THR A 83 -11.52 0.92 -3.31
C THR A 83 -10.14 1.56 -3.21
N ARG A 84 -9.39 1.54 -4.32
CA ARG A 84 -8.07 2.18 -4.39
C ARG A 84 -8.10 3.67 -4.04
N ARG A 85 -9.19 4.36 -4.36
CA ARG A 85 -9.37 5.78 -4.04
C ARG A 85 -9.49 5.99 -2.54
N GLU A 86 -10.40 5.26 -1.89
CA GLU A 86 -10.64 5.38 -0.44
C GLU A 86 -9.39 5.09 0.37
N VAL A 87 -8.62 4.05 0.03
CA VAL A 87 -7.41 3.71 0.79
C VAL A 87 -6.29 4.72 0.61
N CYS A 88 -6.14 5.31 -0.58
CA CYS A 88 -5.17 6.37 -0.83
C CYS A 88 -5.48 7.61 0.01
N GLU A 89 -6.76 8.01 0.06
CA GLU A 89 -7.25 9.15 0.84
C GLU A 89 -7.05 8.89 2.35
N ARG A 90 -7.54 7.75 2.87
CA ARG A 90 -7.49 7.41 4.30
C ARG A 90 -6.08 7.28 4.87
N ASN A 91 -5.14 6.75 4.08
CA ASN A 91 -3.79 6.46 4.54
C ASN A 91 -2.76 7.52 4.10
N ASN A 92 -3.21 8.57 3.40
CA ASN A 92 -2.35 9.60 2.81
C ASN A 92 -1.22 8.97 1.95
N VAL A 93 -1.61 8.08 1.03
CA VAL A 93 -0.72 7.36 0.10
C VAL A 93 -1.06 7.78 -1.32
N SER A 94 -0.05 8.10 -2.14
CA SER A 94 -0.29 8.43 -3.54
C SER A 94 -0.74 7.19 -4.33
N ALA A 95 -1.62 7.40 -5.32
CA ALA A 95 -2.11 6.33 -6.18
C ALA A 95 -0.96 5.58 -6.90
N GLY A 96 0.09 6.29 -7.29
CA GLY A 96 1.29 5.69 -7.89
C GLY A 96 2.04 4.77 -6.92
N TYR A 97 2.19 5.19 -5.65
CA TYR A 97 2.88 4.37 -4.65
C TYR A 97 2.09 3.11 -4.29
N LEU A 98 0.76 3.24 -4.17
CA LEU A 98 -0.12 2.07 -4.01
C LEU A 98 0.00 1.11 -5.21
N SER A 99 -0.03 1.64 -6.44
CA SER A 99 0.08 0.83 -7.67
C SER A 99 1.40 0.05 -7.74
N LEU A 100 2.51 0.72 -7.43
CA LEU A 100 3.84 0.11 -7.41
C LEU A 100 3.89 -1.02 -6.38
N SER A 101 3.28 -0.82 -5.22
CA SER A 101 3.27 -1.79 -4.13
C SER A 101 2.37 -3.00 -4.45
N LEU A 102 1.22 -2.79 -5.08
CA LEU A 102 0.38 -3.87 -5.61
C LEU A 102 1.11 -4.70 -6.66
N THR A 103 1.86 -4.05 -7.56
CA THR A 103 2.65 -4.73 -8.59
C THR A 103 3.76 -5.59 -7.97
N LYS A 104 4.42 -5.08 -6.92
CA LYS A 104 5.41 -5.86 -6.15
C LYS A 104 4.78 -7.10 -5.52
N LEU A 105 3.63 -6.95 -4.86
CA LEU A 105 2.92 -8.08 -4.25
C LEU A 105 2.51 -9.13 -5.29
N LEU A 106 2.03 -8.71 -6.45
CA LEU A 106 1.61 -9.62 -7.52
C LEU A 106 2.80 -10.43 -8.05
N ARG A 107 3.97 -9.80 -8.21
CA ARG A 107 5.19 -10.51 -8.63
C ARG A 107 5.60 -11.58 -7.62
N ILE A 108 5.50 -11.26 -6.34
CA ILE A 108 5.82 -12.19 -5.25
C ILE A 108 4.81 -13.35 -5.22
N GLU A 109 3.52 -13.06 -5.32
CA GLU A 109 2.47 -14.08 -5.38
C GLU A 109 2.66 -15.04 -6.55
N ASN A 110 2.98 -14.51 -7.73
CA ASN A 110 3.28 -15.33 -8.91
C ASN A 110 4.52 -16.19 -8.68
N ALA A 111 5.59 -15.64 -8.10
CA ALA A 111 6.80 -16.40 -7.78
C ALA A 111 6.51 -17.51 -6.74
N ALA A 112 5.76 -17.21 -5.68
CA ALA A 112 5.36 -18.18 -4.68
C ALA A 112 4.48 -19.29 -5.27
N THR A 113 3.57 -18.95 -6.18
CA THR A 113 2.74 -19.92 -6.91
C THR A 113 3.59 -20.83 -7.78
N SER A 114 4.50 -20.26 -8.58
CA SER A 114 5.43 -21.05 -9.40
C SER A 114 6.29 -21.98 -8.55
N LEU A 115 6.87 -21.49 -7.45
CA LEU A 115 7.65 -22.33 -6.52
C LEU A 115 6.79 -23.47 -5.95
N SER A 116 5.57 -23.18 -5.50
CA SER A 116 4.63 -24.18 -4.98
C SER A 116 4.34 -25.29 -6.00
N THR A 117 4.26 -24.96 -7.30
CA THR A 117 4.04 -25.99 -8.33
C THR A 117 5.19 -26.96 -8.51
N HIS A 118 6.42 -26.57 -8.16
CA HIS A 118 7.62 -27.40 -8.29
C HIS A 118 7.95 -28.20 -7.02
N CYS A 119 7.42 -27.82 -5.86
CA CYS A 119 7.69 -28.46 -4.58
C CYS A 119 6.65 -29.53 -4.18
N LYS A 120 6.19 -30.33 -5.15
CA LYS A 120 5.22 -31.42 -4.92
C LYS A 120 5.89 -32.75 -4.60
#